data_AF-A0A7H9BRB7-F1
#
_entry.id   AF-A0A7H9BRB7-F1
#
_cell.length_a   1.000
_cell.length_b   1.000
_cell.length_c   1.000
_cell.angle_alpha   90.00
_cell.angle_beta   90.00
_cell.angle_gamma   90.00
#
_symmetry.space_group_name_H-M   'P 1'
#
loop_
_entity.id
_entity.type
_entity.pdbx_description
1 polymer ?
#
loop_
_entity_poly.entity_id
_entity_poly.type
_entity_poly.pdbx_seq_one_letter_code
_entity_poly.pdbx_strand_id
1 'polypeptide(L)'
;MKLRAIRESKGLSQAQLGELIGKDQATVQRAETMHKSAKLETYIACADALGVELSDIFTESRSDEEALLVIAYRSASSAARSRVLANLSEAEALPTEDDSRAKKADKGLGG
;
A
#
# COMPACT_ATOMS: atom_id res chain seq x y z
N MET A 1 2.37 2.69 -5.88
CA MET A 1 3.52 1.98 -6.47
C MET A 1 4.77 2.30 -5.65
N LYS A 2 5.58 1.29 -5.30
CA LYS A 2 6.64 1.36 -4.27
C LYS A 2 8.07 1.26 -4.82
N LEU A 3 8.28 1.15 -6.14
CA LEU A 3 9.62 0.95 -6.71
C LEU A 3 10.64 1.97 -6.23
N ARG A 4 10.27 3.26 -6.22
CA ARG A 4 11.15 4.35 -5.73
C ARG A 4 11.56 4.12 -4.28
N ALA A 5 10.58 3.91 -3.40
CA ALA A 5 10.82 3.72 -1.97
C ALA A 5 11.71 2.50 -1.70
N ILE A 6 11.46 1.39 -2.41
CA ILE A 6 12.29 0.18 -2.33
C ILE A 6 13.73 0.49 -2.79
N ARG A 7 13.91 1.13 -3.94
CA ARG A 7 15.24 1.54 -4.44
C ARG A 7 15.98 2.41 -3.42
N GLU A 8 15.31 3.42 -2.87
CA GLU A 8 15.89 4.35 -1.90
C GLU A 8 16.27 3.66 -0.58
N SER A 9 15.46 2.70 -0.12
CA SER A 9 15.79 1.88 1.06
C SER A 9 17.05 1.02 0.87
N LYS A 10 17.41 0.72 -0.39
CA LYS A 10 18.66 0.03 -0.75
C LYS A 10 19.84 0.98 -0.97
N GLY A 11 19.64 2.30 -0.77
CA GLY A 11 20.68 3.32 -0.94
C GLY A 11 21.10 3.54 -2.40
N LEU A 12 20.29 3.12 -3.37
CA LEU A 12 20.62 3.20 -4.80
C LEU A 12 20.03 4.47 -5.41
N SER A 13 20.79 5.15 -6.27
CA SER A 13 20.26 6.14 -7.22
C SER A 13 19.55 5.45 -8.40
N GLN A 14 18.76 6.21 -9.16
CA GLN A 14 18.13 5.69 -10.40
C GLN A 14 19.15 5.21 -11.42
N ALA A 15 20.30 5.91 -11.55
CA ALA A 15 21.36 5.54 -12.48
C ALA A 15 21.99 4.20 -12.08
N GLN A 16 22.30 4.00 -10.80
CA GLN A 16 22.85 2.74 -10.29
C GLN A 16 21.87 1.57 -10.46
N LEU A 17 20.58 1.78 -10.22
CA LEU A 17 19.59 0.73 -10.51
C LEU A 17 19.53 0.44 -12.02
N GLY A 18 19.61 1.48 -12.85
CA GLY A 18 19.69 1.35 -14.31
C GLY A 18 20.86 0.46 -14.73
N GLU A 19 22.05 0.74 -14.22
CA GLU A 19 23.26 -0.07 -14.46
C GLU A 19 23.05 -1.53 -14.04
N LEU A 20 22.46 -1.79 -12.86
CA LEU A 20 22.18 -3.15 -12.38
C LEU A 20 21.25 -3.95 -13.30
N ILE A 21 20.28 -3.28 -13.94
CA ILE A 21 19.32 -3.92 -14.85
C ILE A 21 19.70 -3.79 -16.33
N GLY A 22 20.88 -3.26 -16.64
CA GLY A 22 21.34 -3.03 -18.01
C GLY A 22 20.49 -2.03 -18.79
N LYS A 23 20.01 -0.96 -18.14
CA LYS A 23 19.19 0.12 -18.72
C LYS A 23 19.74 1.50 -18.32
N ASP A 24 19.22 2.54 -18.96
CA ASP A 24 19.54 3.93 -18.60
C ASP A 24 18.70 4.42 -17.41
N GLN A 25 19.15 5.52 -16.79
CA GLN A 25 18.43 6.21 -15.72
C GLN A 25 17.00 6.59 -16.13
N ALA A 26 16.81 7.02 -17.39
CA ALA A 26 15.51 7.44 -17.91
C ALA A 26 14.49 6.28 -17.93
N THR A 27 14.94 5.05 -18.15
CA THR A 27 14.11 3.85 -18.07
C THR A 27 13.63 3.61 -16.65
N VAL A 28 14.51 3.75 -15.65
CA VAL A 28 14.13 3.65 -14.23
C VAL A 28 13.16 4.76 -13.85
N GLN A 29 13.41 6.00 -14.27
CA GLN A 29 12.49 7.12 -14.02
C GLN A 29 11.08 6.85 -14.61
N ARG A 30 11.01 6.36 -15.87
CA ARG A 30 9.73 6.00 -16.50
C ARG A 30 9.01 4.89 -15.73
N ALA A 31 9.74 3.89 -15.24
CA ALA A 31 9.17 2.85 -14.40
C ALA A 31 8.62 3.42 -13.08
N GLU A 32 9.40 4.22 -12.35
CA GLU A 32 8.97 4.82 -11.07
C GLU A 32 7.75 5.73 -11.19
N THR A 33 7.61 6.39 -12.33
CA THR A 33 6.49 7.31 -12.61
C THR A 33 5.29 6.61 -13.26
N MET A 34 5.35 5.28 -13.44
CA MET A 34 4.32 4.50 -14.14
C MET A 34 3.99 5.08 -15.53
N HIS A 35 5.01 5.61 -16.22
CA HIS A 35 4.81 6.21 -17.53
C HIS A 35 4.22 5.17 -18.50
N LYS A 36 3.31 5.60 -19.38
CA LYS A 36 2.60 4.72 -20.34
C LYS A 36 3.49 3.83 -21.22
N SER A 37 4.76 4.18 -21.39
CA SER A 37 5.73 3.43 -22.17
C SER A 37 6.63 2.51 -21.34
N ALA A 38 6.49 2.49 -20.01
CA ALA A 38 7.20 1.57 -19.14
C ALA A 38 6.74 0.14 -19.40
N LYS A 39 7.70 -0.78 -19.54
CA LYS A 39 7.43 -2.18 -19.89
C LYS A 39 7.40 -3.05 -18.64
N LEU A 40 6.58 -4.11 -18.65
CA LEU A 40 6.53 -5.09 -17.57
C LEU A 40 7.90 -5.71 -17.26
N GLU A 41 8.67 -6.02 -18.31
CA GLU A 41 10.04 -6.52 -18.23
C GLU A 41 10.96 -5.64 -17.38
N THR A 42 10.78 -4.32 -17.43
CA THR A 42 11.57 -3.38 -16.60
C THR A 42 11.25 -3.55 -15.13
N TYR A 43 9.97 -3.75 -14.76
CA TYR A 43 9.60 -3.96 -13.37
C TYR A 43 10.10 -5.30 -12.83
N ILE A 44 10.07 -6.36 -13.66
CA ILE A 44 10.63 -7.67 -13.31
C ILE A 44 12.13 -7.54 -13.03
N ALA A 45 12.89 -6.94 -13.96
CA ALA A 45 14.33 -6.74 -13.79
C ALA A 45 14.66 -5.89 -12.54
N CYS A 46 13.86 -4.86 -12.26
CA CYS A 46 14.00 -4.07 -11.03
C CYS A 46 13.73 -4.92 -9.78
N ALA A 47 12.69 -5.75 -9.76
CA ALA A 47 12.36 -6.60 -8.62
C ALA A 47 13.50 -7.58 -8.32
N ASP A 48 14.01 -8.25 -9.35
CA ASP A 48 15.15 -9.17 -9.26
C ASP A 48 16.40 -8.46 -8.72
N ALA A 49 16.75 -7.29 -9.27
CA ALA A 49 17.92 -6.52 -8.84
C ALA A 49 17.80 -5.97 -7.41
N LEU A 50 16.58 -5.70 -6.93
CA LEU A 50 16.31 -5.18 -5.58
C LEU A 50 16.09 -6.30 -4.55
N GLY A 51 15.96 -7.56 -5.01
CA GLY A 51 15.73 -8.73 -4.16
C GLY A 51 14.35 -8.69 -3.48
N VAL A 52 13.31 -8.32 -4.22
CA VAL A 52 11.91 -8.27 -3.76
C VAL A 52 11.00 -8.99 -4.74
N GLU A 53 9.77 -9.32 -4.37
CA GLU A 53 8.80 -9.83 -5.34
C GLU A 53 8.27 -8.69 -6.23
N LEU A 54 7.87 -9.03 -7.46
CA LEU A 54 7.22 -8.06 -8.35
C LEU A 54 5.96 -7.46 -7.70
N SER A 55 5.22 -8.26 -6.93
CA SER A 55 4.03 -7.86 -6.16
C SER A 55 4.33 -6.72 -5.17
N ASP A 56 5.51 -6.70 -4.54
CA ASP A 56 5.92 -5.68 -3.58
C ASP A 56 6.01 -4.28 -4.21
N ILE A 57 6.33 -4.21 -5.51
CA ILE A 57 6.40 -2.96 -6.27
C ILE A 57 4.99 -2.34 -6.45
N PHE A 58 3.98 -3.18 -6.67
CA PHE A 58 2.63 -2.72 -7.01
C PHE A 58 1.66 -2.68 -5.82
N THR A 59 1.99 -3.36 -4.72
CA THR A 59 1.17 -3.33 -3.52
C THR A 59 1.15 -1.90 -2.95
N GLU A 60 -0.02 -1.42 -2.56
CA GLU A 60 -0.13 -0.14 -1.88
C GLU A 60 0.56 -0.22 -0.52
N SER A 61 1.03 0.94 0.00
CA SER A 61 1.50 1.00 1.38
C SER A 61 0.30 0.79 2.29
N ARG A 62 0.09 -0.46 2.72
CA ARG A 62 -0.72 -0.75 3.90
C ARG A 62 -0.12 -0.04 5.09
N SER A 63 -0.97 0.50 5.96
CA SER A 63 -0.48 0.89 7.28
C SER A 63 -0.01 -0.35 8.05
N ASP A 64 0.83 -0.16 9.07
CA ASP A 64 1.28 -1.28 9.89
C ASP A 64 0.09 -2.02 10.53
N GLU A 65 -0.97 -1.28 10.88
CA GLU A 65 -2.23 -1.82 11.39
C GLU A 65 -2.95 -2.69 10.34
N GLU A 66 -3.03 -2.24 9.10
CA GLU A 66 -3.65 -3.01 8.01
C GLU A 66 -2.84 -4.29 7.70
N ALA A 67 -1.51 -4.21 7.72
CA ALA A 67 -0.65 -5.37 7.56
C ALA A 67 -0.87 -6.40 8.70
N LEU A 68 -0.92 -5.93 9.95
CA LEU A 68 -1.22 -6.78 11.11
C LEU A 68 -2.59 -7.44 11.01
N LEU A 69 -3.61 -6.72 10.55
CA LEU A 69 -4.95 -7.28 10.35
C LEU A 69 -4.94 -8.44 9.34
N VAL A 70 -4.25 -8.27 8.20
CA VAL A 70 -4.13 -9.31 7.17
C VAL A 70 -3.38 -10.54 7.71
N ILE A 71 -2.30 -10.34 8.46
CA ILE A 71 -1.51 -11.42 9.07
C ILE A 71 -2.37 -12.18 10.10
N ALA A 72 -3.01 -11.45 11.01
CA ALA A 72 -3.88 -12.02 12.04
C ALA A 72 -5.02 -12.84 11.40
N TYR A 73 -5.71 -12.28 10.40
CA TYR A 73 -6.80 -12.96 9.70
C TYR A 73 -6.33 -14.25 9.00
N ARG A 74 -5.20 -14.20 8.28
CA ARG A 74 -4.66 -15.37 7.56
C ARG A 74 -4.24 -16.50 8.51
N SER A 75 -3.69 -16.17 9.67
CA SER A 75 -3.26 -17.15 10.67
C SER A 75 -4.40 -17.71 11.53
N ALA A 76 -5.54 -17.03 11.60
CA ALA A 76 -6.68 -17.41 12.42
C ALA A 76 -7.45 -18.64 11.87
N SER A 77 -8.09 -19.38 12.77
CA SER A 77 -9.05 -20.44 12.42
C SER A 77 -10.29 -19.86 11.72
N SER A 78 -11.08 -20.71 11.05
CA SER A 78 -12.33 -20.28 10.39
C SER A 78 -13.28 -19.55 11.35
N ALA A 79 -13.47 -20.08 12.57
CA ALA A 79 -14.31 -19.45 13.59
C ALA A 79 -13.75 -18.10 14.06
N ALA A 80 -12.43 -17.98 14.23
CA ALA A 80 -11.79 -16.72 14.61
C ALA A 80 -11.85 -15.67 13.48
N ARG A 81 -11.73 -16.09 12.22
CA ARG A 81 -11.93 -15.23 11.04
C ARG A 81 -13.34 -14.66 10.97
N SER A 82 -14.37 -15.50 11.18
CA SER A 82 -15.76 -15.03 11.24
C SER A 82 -15.96 -13.96 12.31
N ARG A 83 -15.29 -14.10 13.45
CA ARG A 83 -15.35 -13.11 14.53
C ARG A 83 -14.65 -11.79 14.18
N VAL A 84 -13.49 -11.86 13.55
CA VAL A 84 -12.79 -10.66 13.03
C VAL A 84 -13.71 -9.89 12.06
N LEU A 85 -14.37 -10.59 11.12
CA LEU A 85 -15.28 -9.97 10.16
C LEU A 85 -16.49 -9.32 10.82
N ALA A 86 -17.10 -9.99 11.82
CA ALA A 86 -18.23 -9.42 12.56
C ALA A 86 -17.83 -8.11 13.28
N ASN A 87 -16.69 -8.10 13.96
CA ASN A 87 -16.19 -6.91 14.65
C ASN A 87 -15.89 -5.74 13.69
N LEU A 88 -15.37 -6.03 12.48
CA LEU A 88 -15.11 -4.99 11.47
C LEU A 88 -16.42 -4.37 10.96
N SER A 89 -17.47 -5.18 10.74
CA SER A 89 -18.79 -4.69 10.34
C SER A 89 -19.41 -3.78 11.39
N GLU A 90 -19.20 -4.07 12.68
CA GLU A 90 -19.66 -3.21 13.78
C GLU A 90 -18.88 -1.89 13.83
N ALA A 91 -17.55 -1.93 13.59
CA ALA A 91 -16.71 -0.74 13.59
C ALA A 91 -17.03 0.22 12.44
N GLU A 92 -17.35 -0.30 11.25
CA GLU A 92 -17.79 0.52 10.10
C GLU A 92 -19.13 1.21 10.32
N ALA A 93 -19.99 0.63 11.16
CA ALA A 93 -21.29 1.21 11.53
C ALA A 93 -21.19 2.28 12.64
N LEU A 94 -20.01 2.51 13.23
CA LEU A 94 -19.82 3.58 14.21
C LEU A 94 -19.87 4.95 13.52
N PRO A 95 -20.63 5.91 14.07
CA PRO A 95 -20.67 7.25 13.50
C PRO A 95 -19.28 7.87 13.53
N THR A 96 -18.93 8.56 12.47
CA THR A 96 -17.68 9.31 12.45
C THR A 96 -17.75 10.47 13.47
N GLU A 97 -16.60 10.94 13.93
CA GLU A 97 -16.50 12.14 14.78
C GLU A 97 -17.25 13.33 14.14
N ASP A 98 -17.25 13.42 12.80
CA ASP A 98 -17.97 14.45 12.04
C ASP A 98 -19.50 14.25 12.07
N ASP A 99 -20.01 13.02 11.92
CA ASP A 99 -21.44 12.72 12.07
C ASP A 99 -21.96 13.04 13.47
N SER A 100 -21.09 12.88 14.47
CA SER A 100 -21.36 13.13 15.88
C SER A 100 -21.47 14.63 16.19
N ARG A 101 -20.67 15.47 15.50
CA ARG A 101 -20.73 16.94 15.60
C ARG A 101 -21.94 17.52 14.87
N ALA A 102 -22.26 17.02 13.69
CA ALA A 102 -23.43 17.45 12.92
C ALA A 102 -24.74 17.25 13.70
N LYS A 103 -24.91 16.10 14.38
CA LYS A 103 -26.09 15.82 15.22
C LYS A 103 -26.20 16.66 16.50
N LYS A 104 -25.07 17.16 17.03
CA LYS A 104 -25.07 18.08 18.19
C LYS A 104 -25.47 19.50 17.80
N ALA A 105 -25.09 19.97 16.61
CA ALA A 105 -25.45 21.29 16.11
C ALA A 105 -26.96 21.41 15.82
N ASP A 106 -27.58 20.35 15.28
CA ASP A 106 -29.01 20.32 14.97
C ASP A 106 -29.90 20.32 16.23
N LYS A 107 -29.43 19.72 17.34
CA LYS A 107 -30.14 19.71 18.63
C LYS A 107 -30.08 21.02 19.42
N GLY A 108 -29.32 22.02 18.97
CA GLY A 108 -29.10 23.29 19.67
C GLY A 108 -30.09 24.42 19.33
N LEU A 109 -31.01 24.21 18.39
CA LEU A 109 -31.88 25.28 17.84
C LEU A 109 -33.36 25.20 18.29
N GLY A 110 -33.68 24.32 19.24
CA GLY A 110 -35.03 24.18 19.79
C GLY A 110 -35.10 24.49 21.29
N GLY A 111 -34.89 25.75 21.66
CA GLY A 111 -35.07 26.28 23.02
C GLY A 111 -35.86 27.57 22.98
#